data_AF-A0A2S7PEZ3-F1
#
_entry.id   AF-A0A2S7PEZ3-F1
#
_cell.length_a   1.000
_cell.length_b   1.000
_cell.length_c   1.000
_cell.angle_alpha   90.00
_cell.angle_beta   90.00
_cell.angle_gamma   90.00
#
_symmetry.space_group_name_H-M   'P 1'
#
loop_
_entity.id
_entity.type
_entity.pdbx_description
1 polymer ?
#
loop_
_entity_poly.entity_id
_entity_poly.type
_entity_poly.pdbx_seq_one_letter_code
_entity_poly.pdbx_strand_id
1 'polypeptide(L)'
;MANLTKHDLDVLEKIKDPEAGPSNPLLIDDSLPRDPHVTDASSYQALTQRERAIILGMQDISSLDQYLSSVRLLDALIEEHPNYASARNNRAQALRRIYGDSMLVTLNLTTRASDSTLISISSTVLSDLDTAIKLLSPSTPWAALSPQAAKTLANALTQRGALYHLSAKQLSSSPDANLRIDEKRREAKWKTINFEECASRDFMLGGRYGNEIAKALAVSANPTAKLCGDMVRQAMRREIAGVGGN
;
A
#
# COMPACT_ATOMS: atom_id res chain seq x y z
N MET A 1 -33.71 -29.08 0.77
CA MET A 1 -32.46 -28.60 1.38
C MET A 1 -31.37 -28.74 0.33
N ALA A 2 -30.73 -27.64 -0.07
CA ALA A 2 -29.66 -27.67 -1.06
C ALA A 2 -28.32 -27.70 -0.30
N ASN A 3 -27.63 -28.85 -0.33
CA ASN A 3 -26.27 -28.94 0.18
C ASN A 3 -25.33 -28.23 -0.79
N LEU A 4 -24.58 -27.23 -0.32
CA LEU A 4 -23.49 -26.65 -1.10
C LEU A 4 -22.47 -27.74 -1.41
N THR A 5 -22.24 -27.97 -2.69
CA THR A 5 -21.23 -28.90 -3.17
C THR A 5 -19.84 -28.29 -3.04
N LYS A 6 -18.80 -29.14 -3.14
CA LYS A 6 -17.41 -28.67 -3.20
C LYS A 6 -17.18 -27.68 -4.35
N HIS A 7 -17.93 -27.82 -5.44
CA HIS A 7 -17.92 -26.87 -6.55
C HIS A 7 -18.51 -25.52 -6.16
N ASP A 8 -19.62 -25.49 -5.41
CA ASP A 8 -20.22 -24.24 -4.95
C ASP A 8 -19.31 -23.48 -3.97
N LEU A 9 -18.58 -24.20 -3.11
CA LEU A 9 -17.55 -23.61 -2.26
C LEU A 9 -16.41 -22.98 -3.08
N ASP A 10 -15.95 -23.66 -4.13
CA ASP A 10 -14.91 -23.19 -5.05
C ASP A 10 -15.38 -21.98 -5.87
N VAL A 11 -16.66 -21.94 -6.27
CA VAL A 11 -17.28 -20.78 -6.94
C VAL A 11 -17.43 -19.61 -5.97
N LEU A 12 -17.83 -19.84 -4.72
CA LEU A 12 -17.92 -18.79 -3.69
C LEU A 12 -16.54 -18.25 -3.30
N GLU A 13 -15.49 -19.06 -3.33
CA GLU A 13 -14.10 -18.61 -3.20
C GLU A 13 -13.71 -17.71 -4.37
N LYS A 14 -14.08 -18.07 -5.61
CA LYS A 14 -13.86 -17.23 -6.78
C LYS A 14 -14.65 -15.92 -6.72
N ILE A 15 -15.87 -15.91 -6.19
CA ILE A 15 -16.63 -14.65 -6.00
C ILE A 15 -15.98 -13.72 -4.97
N LYS A 16 -15.20 -14.26 -4.02
CA LYS A 16 -14.34 -13.47 -3.11
C LYS A 16 -13.06 -12.98 -3.78
N ASP A 17 -12.70 -13.54 -4.93
CA ASP A 17 -11.56 -13.09 -5.72
C ASP A 17 -11.93 -11.77 -6.41
N PRO A 18 -11.28 -10.64 -6.09
CA PRO A 18 -11.49 -9.38 -6.79
C PRO A 18 -11.19 -9.45 -8.30
N GLU A 19 -10.57 -10.55 -8.77
CA GLU A 19 -10.29 -10.87 -10.17
C GLU A 19 -11.34 -11.78 -10.85
N ALA A 20 -12.46 -12.15 -10.20
CA ALA A 20 -13.50 -12.95 -10.89
C ALA A 20 -14.35 -12.17 -11.90
N GLY A 21 -14.13 -10.85 -12.00
CA GLY A 21 -14.55 -10.07 -13.15
C GLY A 21 -13.57 -10.22 -14.32
N PRO A 22 -13.94 -9.89 -15.56
CA PRO A 22 -13.02 -9.90 -16.69
C PRO A 22 -12.00 -8.74 -16.56
N SER A 23 -11.06 -8.83 -15.61
CA SER A 23 -9.89 -7.97 -15.56
C SER A 23 -8.92 -8.43 -16.63
N ASN A 24 -8.71 -7.62 -17.66
CA ASN A 24 -7.70 -7.91 -18.67
C ASN A 24 -6.32 -8.06 -18.02
N PRO A 25 -5.53 -9.07 -18.41
CA PRO A 25 -4.22 -9.32 -17.82
C PRO A 25 -3.34 -8.08 -17.99
N LEU A 26 -2.58 -7.76 -16.94
CA LEU A 26 -1.54 -6.75 -17.07
C LEU A 26 -0.56 -7.14 -18.16
N LEU A 27 -0.29 -6.19 -19.04
CA LEU A 27 0.74 -6.34 -20.05
C LEU A 27 2.07 -6.00 -19.38
N ILE A 28 2.80 -7.04 -18.98
CA ILE A 28 4.20 -6.92 -18.56
C ILE A 28 5.07 -7.20 -19.78
N ASP A 29 5.98 -6.26 -20.08
CA ASP A 29 6.86 -6.35 -21.23
C ASP A 29 8.32 -6.16 -20.78
N ASP A 30 9.10 -7.23 -20.88
CA ASP A 30 10.51 -7.27 -20.50
C ASP A 30 11.42 -6.44 -21.43
N SER A 31 10.93 -6.09 -22.62
CA SER A 31 11.68 -5.26 -23.58
C SER A 31 11.64 -3.77 -23.22
N LEU A 32 10.73 -3.35 -22.34
CA LEU A 32 10.62 -1.98 -21.90
C LEU A 32 11.76 -1.57 -20.95
N PRO A 33 12.14 -0.29 -20.91
CA PRO A 33 13.07 0.23 -19.92
C PRO A 33 12.61 -0.11 -18.49
N ARG A 34 13.57 -0.44 -17.63
CA ARG A 34 13.30 -0.80 -16.22
C ARG A 34 12.66 0.33 -15.44
N ASP A 35 12.92 1.58 -15.83
CA ASP A 35 12.24 2.78 -15.34
C ASP A 35 11.84 3.66 -16.54
N PRO A 36 10.60 4.15 -16.60
CA PRO A 36 10.12 4.95 -17.74
C PRO A 36 10.72 6.35 -17.82
N HIS A 37 11.29 6.87 -16.73
CA HIS A 37 11.90 8.21 -16.65
C HIS A 37 13.43 8.18 -16.64
N VAL A 38 14.03 7.02 -16.38
CA VAL A 38 15.48 6.79 -16.45
C VAL A 38 15.77 5.68 -17.46
N THR A 39 15.77 6.06 -18.74
CA THR A 39 15.86 5.11 -19.86
C THR A 39 17.29 4.80 -20.30
N ASP A 40 18.26 5.69 -20.02
CA ASP A 40 19.67 5.43 -20.28
C ASP A 40 20.20 4.32 -19.36
N ALA A 41 20.73 3.25 -19.96
CA ALA A 41 21.13 2.05 -19.24
C ALA A 41 22.29 2.31 -18.25
N SER A 42 23.25 3.16 -18.63
CA SER A 42 24.41 3.45 -17.79
C SER A 42 24.04 4.29 -16.56
N SER A 43 23.18 5.29 -16.77
CA SER A 43 22.63 6.14 -15.72
C SER A 43 21.75 5.33 -14.78
N TYR A 44 20.88 4.48 -15.32
CA TYR A 44 20.04 3.58 -14.53
C TYR A 44 20.87 2.61 -13.69
N GLN A 45 21.94 2.04 -14.26
CA GLN A 45 22.84 1.15 -13.55
C GLN A 45 23.56 1.87 -12.39
N ALA A 46 24.08 3.08 -12.62
CA ALA A 46 24.72 3.87 -11.57
C ALA A 46 23.74 4.20 -10.43
N LEU A 47 22.51 4.58 -10.77
CA LEU A 47 21.46 4.90 -9.80
C LEU A 47 21.05 3.69 -8.96
N THR A 48 20.79 2.56 -9.60
CA THR A 48 20.41 1.33 -8.90
C THR A 48 21.55 0.80 -8.01
N GLN A 49 22.81 0.95 -8.43
CA GLN A 49 23.96 0.60 -7.58
C GLN A 49 24.03 1.48 -6.33
N ARG A 50 23.91 2.81 -6.48
CA ARG A 50 23.90 3.75 -5.36
C ARG A 50 22.72 3.50 -4.41
N GLU A 51 21.52 3.33 -4.95
CA GLU A 51 20.33 3.00 -4.18
C GLU A 51 20.50 1.68 -3.40
N ARG A 52 20.99 0.63 -4.08
CA ARG A 52 21.21 -0.67 -3.44
C ARG A 52 22.24 -0.58 -2.31
N ALA A 53 23.32 0.18 -2.48
CA ALA A 53 24.29 0.40 -1.43
C ALA A 53 23.66 1.06 -0.18
N ILE A 54 22.77 2.03 -0.38
CA ILE A 54 22.04 2.69 0.71
C ILE A 54 21.14 1.68 1.44
N ILE A 55 20.33 0.91 0.69
CA ILE A 55 19.37 -0.05 1.28
C ILE A 55 20.09 -1.17 2.04
N LEU A 56 21.17 -1.72 1.48
CA LEU A 56 21.98 -2.73 2.17
C LEU A 56 22.60 -2.16 3.44
N GLY A 57 23.13 -0.93 3.37
CA GLY A 57 23.64 -0.23 4.54
C GLY A 57 22.60 -0.11 5.66
N MET A 58 21.32 0.08 5.33
CA MET A 58 20.23 0.16 6.32
C MET A 58 19.93 -1.15 7.06
N GLN A 59 20.39 -2.31 6.56
CA GLN A 59 20.10 -3.61 7.17
C GLN A 59 20.97 -3.90 8.39
N ASP A 60 22.22 -3.42 8.38
CA ASP A 60 23.23 -3.71 9.40
C ASP A 60 23.36 -2.61 10.46
N ILE A 61 22.47 -1.62 10.44
CA ILE A 61 22.51 -0.48 11.35
C ILE A 61 21.87 -0.81 12.70
N SER A 62 22.62 -0.52 13.77
CA SER A 62 22.17 -0.67 15.15
C SER A 62 21.70 0.62 15.81
N SER A 63 22.05 1.80 15.25
CA SER A 63 21.70 3.11 15.82
C SER A 63 20.71 3.90 14.95
N LEU A 64 19.83 4.66 15.60
CA LEU A 64 18.86 5.51 14.91
C LEU A 64 19.55 6.59 14.07
N ASP A 65 20.65 7.17 14.55
CA ASP A 65 21.36 8.25 13.85
C ASP A 65 21.99 7.77 12.53
N GLN A 66 22.56 6.58 12.53
CA GLN A 66 23.09 5.96 11.31
C GLN A 66 21.96 5.70 10.32
N TYR A 67 20.81 5.22 10.80
CA TYR A 67 19.66 4.93 9.96
C TYR A 67 19.10 6.21 9.33
N LEU A 68 18.98 7.29 10.12
CA LEU A 68 18.60 8.61 9.63
C LEU A 68 19.62 9.18 8.63
N SER A 69 20.90 8.89 8.81
CA SER A 69 21.94 9.27 7.84
C SER A 69 21.75 8.56 6.50
N SER A 70 21.38 7.27 6.51
CA SER A 70 21.00 6.56 5.28
C SER A 70 19.72 7.12 4.64
N VAL A 71 18.75 7.58 5.43
CA VAL A 71 17.56 8.28 4.89
C VAL A 71 17.97 9.56 4.15
N ARG A 72 18.92 10.35 4.69
CA ARG A 72 19.45 11.54 4.01
C ARG A 72 20.15 11.22 2.69
N LEU A 73 20.73 10.03 2.55
CA LEU A 73 21.29 9.60 1.26
C LEU A 73 20.19 9.33 0.22
N LEU A 74 19.01 8.85 0.64
CA LEU A 74 17.84 8.75 -0.23
C LEU A 74 17.29 10.15 -0.57
N ASP A 75 17.30 11.09 0.38
CA ASP A 75 16.93 12.50 0.12
C ASP A 75 17.78 13.08 -1.00
N ALA A 76 19.11 12.99 -0.89
CA ALA A 76 20.03 13.47 -1.92
C ALA A 76 19.79 12.78 -3.27
N LEU A 77 19.56 11.46 -3.28
CA LEU A 77 19.27 10.72 -4.51
C LEU A 77 17.98 11.21 -5.20
N ILE A 78 16.96 11.57 -4.41
CA ILE A 78 15.68 12.11 -4.91
C ILE A 78 15.84 13.55 -5.39
N GLU A 79 16.64 14.37 -4.72
CA GLU A 79 16.94 15.73 -5.15
C GLU A 79 17.68 15.76 -6.49
N GLU A 80 18.68 14.88 -6.65
CA GLU A 80 19.42 14.72 -7.89
C GLU A 80 18.56 14.13 -9.02
N HIS A 81 17.66 13.20 -8.70
CA HIS A 81 16.82 12.48 -9.66
C HIS A 81 15.34 12.48 -9.26
N PRO A 82 14.63 13.62 -9.42
CA PRO A 82 13.28 13.81 -8.88
C PRO A 82 12.22 12.85 -9.45
N ASN A 83 12.47 12.33 -10.65
CA ASN A 83 11.59 11.38 -11.36
C ASN A 83 11.97 9.91 -11.12
N TYR A 84 12.97 9.61 -10.28
CA TYR A 84 13.32 8.24 -9.95
C TYR A 84 12.41 7.69 -8.85
N ALA A 85 11.39 6.94 -9.26
CA ALA A 85 10.30 6.52 -8.37
C ALA A 85 10.74 5.53 -7.28
N SER A 86 11.73 4.69 -7.55
CA SER A 86 12.22 3.69 -6.60
C SER A 86 12.80 4.32 -5.33
N ALA A 87 13.60 5.38 -5.47
CA ALA A 87 14.20 6.05 -4.31
C ALA A 87 13.14 6.64 -3.37
N ARG A 88 12.06 7.22 -3.93
CA ARG A 88 10.91 7.73 -3.16
C ARG A 88 10.20 6.61 -2.40
N ASN A 89 9.97 5.48 -3.07
CA ASN A 89 9.33 4.31 -2.47
C ASN A 89 10.15 3.77 -1.29
N ASN A 90 11.47 3.72 -1.45
CA ASN A 90 12.41 3.29 -0.40
C ASN A 90 12.49 4.30 0.75
N ARG A 91 12.49 5.61 0.46
CA ARG A 91 12.47 6.64 1.51
C ARG A 91 11.19 6.57 2.33
N ALA A 92 10.04 6.42 1.68
CA ALA A 92 8.76 6.21 2.35
C ALA A 92 8.80 4.99 3.28
N GLN A 93 9.33 3.85 2.81
CA GLN A 93 9.49 2.65 3.63
C GLN A 93 10.40 2.88 4.83
N ALA A 94 11.54 3.54 4.61
CA ALA A 94 12.51 3.79 5.66
C ALA A 94 11.93 4.69 6.77
N LEU A 95 11.22 5.74 6.40
CA LEU A 95 10.54 6.63 7.35
C LEU A 95 9.42 5.90 8.11
N ARG A 96 8.62 5.08 7.43
CA ARG A 96 7.59 4.24 8.07
C ARG A 96 8.18 3.27 9.10
N ARG A 97 9.39 2.74 8.86
CA ARG A 97 10.09 1.87 9.83
C ARG A 97 10.48 2.62 11.11
N ILE A 98 10.88 3.89 11.00
CA ILE A 98 11.32 4.71 12.14
C ILE A 98 10.13 5.21 12.95
N TYR A 99 9.14 5.79 12.25
CA TYR A 99 8.06 6.55 12.87
C TYR A 99 6.75 5.76 13.02
N GLY A 100 6.68 4.58 12.40
CA GLY A 100 5.53 3.70 12.41
C GLY A 100 4.37 4.19 11.53
N ASP A 101 3.45 3.28 11.23
CA ASP A 101 2.34 3.57 10.32
C ASP A 101 1.19 4.36 10.96
N SER A 102 1.22 4.55 12.29
CA SER A 102 0.22 5.34 13.03
C SER A 102 0.49 6.85 12.95
N MET A 103 1.38 7.29 12.06
CA MET A 103 1.79 8.71 11.96
C MET A 103 0.63 9.64 11.58
N LEU A 104 -0.41 9.14 10.90
CA LEU A 104 -1.53 9.95 10.37
C LEU A 104 -2.66 10.23 11.37
N VAL A 105 -2.66 9.55 12.52
CA VAL A 105 -3.72 9.67 13.53
C VAL A 105 -3.08 9.86 14.90
N THR A 106 -3.56 10.83 15.67
CA THR A 106 -3.20 10.99 17.07
C THR A 106 -4.02 10.00 17.90
N LEU A 107 -3.33 9.20 18.72
CA LEU A 107 -3.91 8.38 19.77
C LEU A 107 -3.38 8.87 21.11
N ASN A 108 -4.10 8.63 22.22
CA ASN A 108 -3.66 8.96 23.59
C ASN A 108 -2.40 8.18 24.05
N LEU A 109 -1.68 7.53 23.14
CA LEU A 109 -0.45 6.81 23.41
C LEU A 109 0.74 7.75 23.24
N THR A 110 1.71 7.65 24.14
CA THR A 110 2.97 8.39 24.06
C THR A 110 3.72 8.01 22.79
N THR A 111 3.74 8.92 21.81
CA THR A 111 4.60 8.78 20.62
C THR A 111 6.02 9.22 20.95
N ARG A 112 7.03 8.57 20.35
CA ARG A 112 8.44 8.93 20.55
C ARG A 112 8.82 10.28 19.93
N ALA A 113 8.07 10.73 18.93
CA ALA A 113 8.27 11.99 18.23
C ALA A 113 7.10 12.95 18.50
N SER A 114 7.37 14.25 18.40
CA SER A 114 6.36 15.30 18.52
C SER A 114 5.39 15.26 17.34
N ASP A 115 4.20 15.84 17.54
CA ASP A 115 3.20 15.94 16.47
C ASP A 115 3.70 16.74 15.27
N SER A 116 4.45 17.82 15.49
CA SER A 116 5.05 18.61 14.41
C SER A 116 6.00 17.77 13.54
N THR A 117 6.82 16.92 14.16
CA THR A 117 7.70 15.99 13.43
C THR A 117 6.87 14.97 12.66
N LEU A 118 5.85 14.38 13.28
CA LEU A 118 5.03 13.34 12.64
C LEU A 118 4.18 13.88 11.49
N ILE A 119 3.70 15.12 11.60
CA ILE A 119 3.03 15.84 10.50
C ILE A 119 4.00 16.05 9.33
N SER A 120 5.23 16.50 9.60
CA SER A 120 6.24 16.69 8.56
C SER A 120 6.62 15.37 7.88
N ILE A 121 6.92 14.33 8.66
CA ILE A 121 7.30 13.02 8.14
C ILE A 121 6.16 12.38 7.34
N SER A 122 4.92 12.42 7.85
CA SER A 122 3.78 11.87 7.12
C SER A 122 3.52 12.60 5.82
N SER A 123 3.71 13.93 5.78
CA SER A 123 3.61 14.71 4.55
C SER A 123 4.64 14.27 3.51
N THR A 124 5.91 14.06 3.92
CA THR A 124 6.98 13.52 3.07
C THR A 124 6.64 12.13 2.55
N VAL A 125 6.27 11.20 3.44
CA VAL A 125 5.93 9.81 3.08
C VAL A 125 4.80 9.77 2.07
N LEU A 126 3.69 10.49 2.33
CA LEU A 126 2.56 10.50 1.41
C LEU A 126 2.90 11.21 0.09
N SER A 127 3.71 12.26 0.11
CA SER A 127 4.18 12.94 -1.11
C SER A 127 5.06 12.03 -1.98
N ASP A 128 5.94 11.27 -1.36
CA ASP A 128 6.79 10.30 -2.07
C ASP A 128 5.98 9.19 -2.72
N LEU A 129 5.04 8.61 -1.97
CA LEU A 129 4.17 7.55 -2.49
C LEU A 129 3.27 8.09 -3.60
N ASP A 130 2.66 9.27 -3.42
CA ASP A 130 1.86 9.92 -4.46
C ASP A 130 2.67 10.15 -5.74
N THR A 131 3.91 10.63 -5.60
CA THR A 131 4.78 10.95 -6.73
C THR A 131 5.26 9.67 -7.42
N ALA A 132 5.71 8.66 -6.67
CA ALA A 132 6.11 7.37 -7.23
C ALA A 132 4.95 6.70 -7.99
N ILE A 133 3.75 6.71 -7.41
CA ILE A 133 2.54 6.19 -8.07
C ILE A 133 2.26 7.00 -9.34
N LYS A 134 2.31 8.32 -9.30
CA LYS A 134 2.08 9.17 -10.48
C LYS A 134 3.09 8.90 -11.59
N LEU A 135 4.37 8.73 -11.25
CA LEU A 135 5.45 8.50 -12.22
C LEU A 135 5.34 7.15 -12.91
N LEU A 136 4.87 6.12 -12.21
CA LEU A 136 4.83 4.75 -12.71
C LEU A 136 3.45 4.31 -13.19
N SER A 137 2.39 5.05 -12.87
CA SER A 137 1.05 4.71 -13.32
C SER A 137 0.97 4.81 -14.85
N PRO A 138 0.46 3.78 -15.53
CA PRO A 138 0.33 3.80 -16.97
C PRO A 138 -0.69 4.86 -17.40
N SER A 139 -0.39 5.57 -18.50
CA SER A 139 -1.28 6.61 -19.05
C SER A 139 -2.64 6.07 -19.50
N THR A 140 -2.71 4.78 -19.80
CA THR A 140 -3.93 4.08 -20.16
C THR A 140 -3.99 2.72 -19.45
N PRO A 141 -5.19 2.15 -19.21
CA PRO A 141 -5.32 0.85 -18.56
C PRO A 141 -4.67 -0.34 -19.30
N TRP A 142 -4.25 -0.13 -20.54
CA TRP A 142 -3.66 -1.11 -21.45
C TRP A 142 -2.21 -0.81 -21.81
N ALA A 143 -1.60 0.26 -21.26
CA ALA A 143 -0.16 0.46 -21.49
C ALA A 143 0.64 -0.59 -20.72
N ALA A 144 1.61 -1.19 -21.39
CA ALA A 144 2.50 -2.17 -20.79
C ALA A 144 3.48 -1.50 -19.80
N LEU A 145 3.89 -2.25 -18.78
CA LEU A 145 4.91 -1.85 -17.82
C LEU A 145 6.07 -2.85 -17.85
N SER A 146 7.29 -2.36 -17.64
CA SER A 146 8.39 -3.27 -17.33
C SER A 146 8.15 -3.94 -15.97
N PRO A 147 8.70 -5.15 -15.73
CA PRO A 147 8.52 -5.84 -14.45
C PRO A 147 8.97 -5.01 -13.25
N GLN A 148 10.07 -4.25 -13.41
CA GLN A 148 10.61 -3.42 -12.35
C GLN A 148 9.72 -2.20 -12.04
N ALA A 149 9.18 -1.55 -13.07
CA ALA A 149 8.21 -0.47 -12.89
C ALA A 149 6.92 -0.98 -12.23
N ALA A 150 6.37 -2.11 -12.70
CA ALA A 150 5.18 -2.75 -12.12
C ALA A 150 5.39 -3.10 -10.65
N LYS A 151 6.51 -3.74 -10.30
CA LYS A 151 6.86 -4.08 -8.91
C LYS A 151 6.96 -2.84 -8.02
N THR A 152 7.61 -1.78 -8.52
CA THR A 152 7.78 -0.54 -7.75
C THR A 152 6.43 0.16 -7.55
N LEU A 153 5.59 0.22 -8.59
CA LEU A 153 4.23 0.76 -8.50
C LEU A 153 3.37 -0.03 -7.51
N ALA A 154 3.39 -1.37 -7.61
CA ALA A 154 2.66 -2.26 -6.73
C ALA A 154 3.05 -2.03 -5.26
N ASN A 155 4.35 -1.92 -4.99
CA ASN A 155 4.86 -1.61 -3.66
C ASN A 155 4.37 -0.23 -3.16
N ALA A 156 4.49 0.82 -3.98
CA ALA A 156 4.08 2.17 -3.56
C ALA A 156 2.58 2.23 -3.22
N LEU A 157 1.73 1.60 -4.03
CA LEU A 157 0.29 1.45 -3.77
C LEU A 157 0.05 0.68 -2.47
N THR A 158 0.73 -0.44 -2.27
CA THR A 158 0.60 -1.25 -1.05
C THR A 158 0.98 -0.46 0.21
N GLN A 159 2.07 0.31 0.15
CA GLN A 159 2.51 1.15 1.27
C GLN A 159 1.48 2.23 1.60
N ARG A 160 0.95 2.92 0.59
CA ARG A 160 -0.06 3.97 0.79
C ARG A 160 -1.39 3.39 1.29
N GLY A 161 -1.81 2.26 0.71
CA GLY A 161 -2.98 1.52 1.15
C GLY A 161 -2.88 1.06 2.61
N ALA A 162 -1.70 0.61 3.06
CA ALA A 162 -1.47 0.21 4.45
C ALA A 162 -1.62 1.39 5.43
N LEU A 163 -1.06 2.55 5.09
CA LEU A 163 -1.24 3.78 5.88
C LEU A 163 -2.71 4.17 5.98
N TYR A 164 -3.43 4.16 4.85
CA TYR A 164 -4.85 4.49 4.84
C TYR A 164 -5.70 3.47 5.61
N HIS A 165 -5.43 2.17 5.45
CA HIS A 165 -6.14 1.11 6.15
C HIS A 165 -5.98 1.22 7.67
N LEU A 166 -4.75 1.46 8.13
CA LEU A 166 -4.48 1.61 9.56
C LEU A 166 -5.14 2.87 10.13
N SER A 167 -5.09 3.99 9.41
CA SER A 167 -5.78 5.23 9.80
C SER A 167 -7.29 5.03 9.94
N ALA A 168 -7.93 4.37 8.96
CA ALA A 168 -9.35 4.04 9.05
C ALA A 168 -9.68 3.18 10.28
N LYS A 169 -8.85 2.16 10.54
CA LYS A 169 -9.02 1.29 11.71
C LYS A 169 -8.88 2.07 13.02
N GLN A 170 -7.94 3.00 13.10
CA GLN A 170 -7.71 3.81 14.30
C GLN A 170 -8.85 4.80 14.55
N LEU A 171 -9.29 5.51 13.50
CA LEU A 171 -10.41 6.44 13.57
C LEU A 171 -11.73 5.75 13.93
N SER A 172 -11.95 4.52 13.47
CA SER A 172 -13.16 3.75 13.81
C SER A 172 -13.13 3.15 15.22
N SER A 173 -11.95 2.82 15.74
CA SER A 173 -11.82 2.12 17.02
C SER A 173 -11.70 3.06 18.24
N SER A 174 -11.39 4.33 18.04
CA SER A 174 -11.11 5.29 19.13
C SER A 174 -11.91 6.58 18.94
N PRO A 175 -12.85 6.91 19.84
CA PRO A 175 -13.64 8.15 19.75
C PRO A 175 -12.80 9.43 19.80
N ASP A 176 -11.66 9.38 20.50
CA ASP A 176 -10.74 10.53 20.65
C ASP A 176 -9.69 10.61 19.53
N ALA A 177 -9.72 9.69 18.55
CA ALA A 177 -8.76 9.71 17.46
C ALA A 177 -8.99 10.91 16.55
N ASN A 178 -7.93 11.70 16.35
CA ASN A 178 -7.94 12.86 15.49
C ASN A 178 -6.88 12.72 14.40
N LEU A 179 -7.11 13.35 13.25
CA LEU A 179 -6.13 13.36 12.17
C LEU A 179 -4.90 14.19 12.57
N ARG A 180 -3.73 13.61 12.30
CA ARG A 180 -2.42 14.26 12.43
C ARG A 180 -1.80 14.37 11.06
N ILE A 181 -2.37 15.25 10.24
CA ILE A 181 -2.00 15.42 8.84
C ILE A 181 -1.90 16.92 8.57
N ASP A 182 -0.91 17.32 7.77
CA ASP A 182 -0.78 18.70 7.30
C ASP A 182 -2.08 19.15 6.59
N GLU A 183 -2.64 20.29 7.02
CA GLU A 183 -3.91 20.84 6.50
C GLU A 183 -3.91 21.08 4.99
N LYS A 184 -2.72 21.25 4.38
CA LYS A 184 -2.58 21.42 2.92
C LYS A 184 -2.83 20.13 2.15
N ARG A 185 -2.79 18.98 2.81
CA ARG A 185 -3.02 17.68 2.18
C ARG A 185 -4.49 17.37 2.03
N ARG A 186 -4.83 16.65 0.96
CA ARG A 186 -6.21 16.19 0.71
C ARG A 186 -6.74 15.30 1.85
N GLU A 187 -5.86 14.51 2.46
CA GLU A 187 -6.21 13.57 3.51
C GLU A 187 -6.63 14.25 4.82
N ALA A 188 -6.26 15.52 5.05
CA ALA A 188 -6.62 16.25 6.26
C ALA A 188 -8.14 16.48 6.42
N LYS A 189 -8.91 16.36 5.32
CA LYS A 189 -10.37 16.52 5.31
C LYS A 189 -11.12 15.20 5.21
N TRP A 190 -10.41 14.07 5.21
CA TRP A 190 -11.00 12.76 5.03
C TRP A 190 -11.71 12.28 6.29
N LYS A 191 -12.82 11.58 6.08
CA LYS A 191 -13.46 10.77 7.12
C LYS A 191 -12.95 9.33 7.02
N THR A 192 -13.27 8.51 8.02
CA THR A 192 -12.96 7.07 8.03
C THR A 192 -13.27 6.39 6.70
N ILE A 193 -14.46 6.65 6.14
CA ILE A 193 -14.89 6.06 4.86
C ILE A 193 -13.95 6.40 3.69
N ASN A 194 -13.40 7.61 3.63
CA ASN A 194 -12.49 8.00 2.56
C ASN A 194 -11.16 7.24 2.66
N PHE A 195 -10.67 7.01 3.88
CA PHE A 195 -9.49 6.17 4.11
C PHE A 195 -9.75 4.71 3.74
N GLU A 196 -10.92 4.16 4.08
CA GLU A 196 -11.30 2.79 3.70
C GLU A 196 -11.39 2.61 2.19
N GLU A 197 -12.07 3.52 1.50
CA GLU A 197 -12.22 3.52 0.04
C GLU A 197 -10.86 3.64 -0.66
N CYS A 198 -10.01 4.58 -0.22
CA CYS A 198 -8.69 4.76 -0.81
C CYS A 198 -7.76 3.57 -0.51
N ALA A 199 -7.82 2.99 0.69
CA ALA A 199 -7.05 1.80 1.02
C ALA A 199 -7.46 0.60 0.15
N SER A 200 -8.77 0.36 0.03
CA SER A 200 -9.31 -0.70 -0.84
C SER A 200 -8.86 -0.53 -2.28
N ARG A 201 -8.96 0.69 -2.83
CA ARG A 201 -8.52 1.00 -4.19
C ARG A 201 -7.02 0.75 -4.38
N ASP A 202 -6.20 1.19 -3.43
CA ASP A 202 -4.75 1.03 -3.51
C ASP A 202 -4.34 -0.44 -3.39
N PHE A 203 -4.98 -1.24 -2.53
CA PHE A 203 -4.72 -2.67 -2.45
C PHE A 203 -5.18 -3.43 -3.69
N MET A 204 -6.34 -3.08 -4.26
CA MET A 204 -6.79 -3.67 -5.51
C MET A 204 -5.80 -3.39 -6.64
N LEU A 205 -5.35 -2.14 -6.80
CA LEU A 205 -4.37 -1.80 -7.82
C LEU A 205 -3.00 -2.44 -7.54
N GLY A 206 -2.54 -2.43 -6.28
CA GLY A 206 -1.28 -3.07 -5.89
C GLY A 206 -1.29 -4.58 -6.15
N GLY A 207 -2.40 -5.25 -5.84
CA GLY A 207 -2.62 -6.67 -6.13
C GLY A 207 -2.65 -6.93 -7.63
N ARG A 208 -3.36 -6.09 -8.40
CA ARG A 208 -3.34 -6.13 -9.86
C ARG A 208 -1.92 -6.11 -10.37
N TYR A 209 -1.08 -5.16 -9.94
CA TYR A 209 0.33 -5.03 -10.33
C TYR A 209 1.29 -6.08 -9.74
N GLY A 210 0.78 -7.15 -9.12
CA GLY A 210 1.56 -8.32 -8.71
C GLY A 210 2.10 -8.28 -7.28
N ASN A 211 1.55 -7.44 -6.40
CA ASN A 211 1.88 -7.50 -4.97
C ASN A 211 0.91 -8.43 -4.22
N GLU A 212 1.40 -9.59 -3.80
CA GLU A 212 0.58 -10.62 -3.11
C GLU A 212 0.00 -10.14 -1.76
N ILE A 213 0.73 -9.27 -1.03
CA ILE A 213 0.24 -8.71 0.23
C ILE A 213 -0.95 -7.80 -0.07
N ALA A 214 -0.85 -6.95 -1.08
CA ALA A 214 -1.96 -6.12 -1.52
C ALA A 214 -3.14 -6.95 -2.03
N LYS A 215 -2.89 -8.03 -2.77
CA LYS A 215 -3.94 -8.96 -3.21
C LYS A 215 -4.72 -9.54 -2.02
N ALA A 216 -4.00 -10.03 -1.01
CA ALA A 216 -4.63 -10.55 0.22
C ALA A 216 -5.40 -9.45 0.97
N LEU A 217 -4.82 -8.25 1.09
CA LEU A 217 -5.44 -7.13 1.79
C LEU A 217 -6.65 -6.55 1.05
N ALA A 218 -6.68 -6.60 -0.29
CA ALA A 218 -7.79 -6.15 -1.11
C ALA A 218 -9.09 -6.90 -0.78
N VAL A 219 -9.00 -8.21 -0.56
CA VAL A 219 -10.13 -9.04 -0.11
C VAL A 219 -10.64 -8.57 1.25
N SER A 220 -9.73 -8.33 2.20
CA SER A 220 -10.08 -7.95 3.57
C SER A 220 -10.63 -6.52 3.70
N ALA A 221 -10.17 -5.60 2.83
CA ALA A 221 -10.52 -4.20 2.83
C ALA A 221 -11.79 -3.90 2.01
N ASN A 222 -12.25 -4.84 1.19
CA ASN A 222 -13.45 -4.67 0.35
C ASN A 222 -14.74 -4.78 1.21
N PRO A 223 -15.53 -3.70 1.35
CA PRO A 223 -16.76 -3.72 2.14
C PRO A 223 -17.77 -4.74 1.62
N THR A 224 -17.84 -4.95 0.30
CA THR A 224 -18.71 -5.94 -0.33
C THR A 224 -18.27 -7.35 0.04
N ALA A 225 -16.97 -7.65 -0.04
CA ALA A 225 -16.44 -8.96 0.38
C ALA A 225 -16.69 -9.22 1.88
N LYS A 226 -16.59 -8.18 2.72
CA LYS A 226 -16.92 -8.26 4.15
C LYS A 226 -18.40 -8.56 4.37
N LEU A 227 -19.31 -7.82 3.73
CA LEU A 227 -20.76 -8.03 3.81
C LEU A 227 -21.15 -9.42 3.30
N CYS A 228 -20.66 -9.83 2.13
CA CYS A 228 -20.89 -11.18 1.60
C CYS A 228 -20.34 -12.25 2.56
N GLY A 229 -19.15 -12.04 3.12
CA GLY A 229 -18.55 -12.94 4.10
C GLY A 229 -19.34 -13.04 5.40
N ASP A 230 -19.87 -11.92 5.90
CA ASP A 230 -20.71 -11.87 7.09
C ASP A 230 -22.07 -12.52 6.84
N MET A 231 -22.70 -12.29 5.68
CA MET A 231 -23.94 -12.96 5.26
C MET A 231 -23.77 -14.47 5.14
N VAL A 232 -22.68 -14.93 4.50
CA VAL A 232 -22.36 -16.36 4.38
C VAL A 232 -22.09 -16.96 5.77
N ARG A 233 -21.31 -16.30 6.64
CA ARG A 233 -21.08 -16.76 8.01
C ARG A 233 -22.37 -16.83 8.83
N GLN A 234 -23.29 -15.88 8.66
CA GLN A 234 -24.61 -15.90 9.30
C GLN A 234 -25.46 -17.07 8.77
N ALA A 235 -25.46 -17.33 7.47
CA ALA A 235 -26.16 -18.47 6.87
C ALA A 235 -25.61 -19.81 7.39
N MET A 236 -24.29 -20.00 7.40
CA MET A 236 -23.64 -21.20 7.93
C MET A 236 -23.93 -21.42 9.42
N ARG A 237 -23.92 -20.36 10.24
CA ARG A 237 -24.27 -20.44 11.67
C ARG A 237 -25.72 -20.89 11.88
N ARG A 238 -26.65 -20.42 11.05
CA ARG A 238 -28.06 -20.85 11.09
C ARG A 238 -28.22 -22.32 10.71
N GLU A 239 -27.46 -22.80 9.73
CA GLU A 239 -27.48 -24.22 9.35
C GLU A 239 -26.90 -25.13 10.44
N ILE A 240 -25.75 -24.78 11.02
CA ILE A 240 -25.13 -25.57 12.11
C ILE A 240 -26.04 -25.61 13.36
N ALA A 241 -26.67 -24.48 13.71
CA ALA A 241 -27.62 -24.43 14.82
C ALA A 241 -28.93 -25.18 14.53
N GLY A 242 -29.33 -25.30 13.26
CA GLY A 242 -30.52 -26.04 12.82
C GLY A 242 -30.33 -27.57 12.73
N VAL A 243 -29.09 -28.07 12.76
CA VAL A 243 -28.77 -29.50 12.69
C VAL A 243 -28.74 -30.17 14.07
N GLY A 244 -28.75 -29.40 15.16
CA GLY A 244 -28.76 -29.91 16.54
C GLY A 244 -30.14 -30.16 17.17
N GLY A 245 -31.22 -30.02 16.40
CA GLY A 245 -32.60 -30.19 16.87
C GLY A 245 -33.33 -31.25 16.07
N ASN A 246 -33.03 -32.51 16.36
CA ASN A 246 -33.90 -33.67 16.18
C ASN A 246 -33.41 -34.82 17.06
#